data_AF-A0A942DJ09-F1
#
_entry.id   AF-A0A942DJ09-F1
#
_cell.length_a   1.000
_cell.length_b   1.000
_cell.length_c   1.000
_cell.angle_alpha   90.00
_cell.angle_beta   90.00
_cell.angle_gamma   90.00
#
_symmetry.space_group_name_H-M   'P 1'
#
loop_
_entity.id
_entity.type
_entity.pdbx_description
1 polymer ?
#
loop_
_entity_poly.entity_id
_entity_poly.type
_entity_poly.pdbx_seq_one_letter_code
_entity_poly.pdbx_strand_id
1 'polypeptide(L)'
;MGSLERRRKLTLDEVNMYWHKLKEGTERADLHKLCNAIRTIDMALAEDGPALCRRLSTKGWSRIRDDCFDYLISSFPGHFIVYDGNSTTPIEAGSEWPKTGMLEFYPESVKRREDAYQAQLERIHKDVIVRYRWCFAEGRQNTTPQDFAAFREGLDRHNDGEEAESARHLMEQLYEACAEEAVKLKKIAHRQWWQLQYEADSCADRRHKNLLKQQMTHLELLWGKSTAQ
;
A
#
# COMPACT_ATOMS: atom_id res chain seq x y z
N MET A 1 30.41 -1.90 -19.52
CA MET A 1 29.39 -1.23 -20.35
C MET A 1 28.04 -1.06 -19.63
N GLY A 2 27.98 -0.68 -18.35
CA GLY A 2 26.73 -0.72 -17.55
C GLY A 2 26.13 0.64 -17.15
N SER A 3 26.63 1.75 -17.68
CA SER A 3 26.26 3.11 -17.26
C SER A 3 25.33 3.84 -18.25
N LEU A 4 25.36 3.45 -19.53
CA LEU A 4 24.62 4.13 -20.61
C LEU A 4 23.13 3.71 -20.68
N GLU A 5 22.79 2.47 -20.32
CA GLU A 5 21.39 2.02 -20.27
C GLU A 5 20.59 2.67 -19.13
N ARG A 6 21.25 3.08 -18.04
CA ARG A 6 20.61 3.69 -16.85
C ARG A 6 20.06 5.09 -17.08
N ARG A 7 20.17 5.65 -18.29
CA ARG A 7 19.84 7.05 -18.60
C ARG A 7 18.93 7.24 -19.82
N ARG A 8 18.36 6.17 -20.40
CA ARG A 8 17.38 6.36 -21.47
C ARG A 8 16.07 6.85 -20.87
N LYS A 9 15.73 8.11 -21.12
CA LYS A 9 14.35 8.60 -21.00
C LYS A 9 13.52 7.76 -21.98
N LEU A 10 12.52 7.04 -21.47
CA LEU A 10 11.58 6.31 -22.31
C LEU A 10 10.68 7.34 -23.01
N THR A 11 10.56 7.21 -24.32
CA THR A 11 9.52 7.86 -25.12
C THR A 11 8.16 7.23 -24.86
N LEU A 12 7.06 7.92 -25.19
CA LEU A 12 5.71 7.37 -25.02
C LEU A 12 5.52 6.05 -25.80
N ASP A 13 6.08 5.93 -27.01
CA ASP A 13 6.00 4.69 -27.77
C ASP A 13 6.74 3.54 -27.10
N GLU A 14 7.93 3.80 -26.54
CA GLU A 14 8.68 2.80 -25.74
C GLU A 14 7.94 2.42 -24.46
N VAL A 15 7.26 3.37 -23.80
CA VAL A 15 6.41 3.09 -22.63
C VAL A 15 5.25 2.19 -23.02
N ASN A 16 4.55 2.48 -24.11
CA ASN A 16 3.43 1.67 -24.58
C ASN A 16 3.89 0.25 -24.93
N MET A 17 5.02 0.12 -25.64
CA MET A 17 5.62 -1.18 -25.94
C MET A 17 6.01 -1.96 -24.68
N TYR A 18 6.62 -1.28 -23.69
CA TYR A 18 7.00 -1.89 -22.43
C TYR A 18 5.77 -2.37 -21.65
N TRP A 19 4.72 -1.56 -21.55
CA TRP A 19 3.46 -1.94 -20.90
C TRP A 19 2.82 -3.17 -21.55
N HIS A 20 2.77 -3.23 -22.89
CA HIS A 20 2.28 -4.41 -23.60
C HIS A 20 3.10 -5.66 -23.26
N LYS A 21 4.43 -5.57 -23.27
CA LYS A 21 5.30 -6.70 -22.91
C LYS A 21 5.12 -7.16 -21.46
N LEU A 22 4.88 -6.24 -20.53
CA LEU A 22 4.54 -6.58 -19.14
C LEU A 22 3.21 -7.33 -19.07
N LYS A 23 2.16 -6.82 -19.75
CA LYS A 23 0.84 -7.49 -19.78
C LYS A 23 0.88 -8.86 -20.46
N GLU A 24 1.72 -9.03 -21.47
CA GLU A 24 1.92 -10.32 -22.16
C GLU A 24 2.87 -11.27 -21.42
N GLY A 25 3.48 -10.83 -20.30
CA GLY A 25 4.46 -11.63 -19.55
C GLY A 25 5.78 -11.88 -20.27
N THR A 26 6.05 -11.18 -21.37
CA THR A 26 7.27 -11.35 -22.18
C THR A 26 8.46 -10.56 -21.64
N GLU A 27 8.21 -9.59 -20.76
CA GLU A 27 9.24 -8.83 -20.05
C GLU A 27 8.91 -8.79 -18.55
N ARG A 28 9.93 -8.91 -17.70
CA ARG A 28 9.76 -8.78 -16.24
C ARG A 28 9.73 -7.30 -15.84
N ALA A 29 9.00 -7.00 -14.78
CA ALA A 29 9.01 -5.68 -14.16
C ALA A 29 10.45 -5.25 -13.82
N ASP A 30 10.85 -4.11 -14.36
CA ASP A 30 12.11 -3.41 -14.04
C ASP A 30 11.80 -2.08 -13.35
N LEU A 31 12.40 -1.88 -12.18
CA LEU A 31 12.14 -0.73 -11.31
C LEU A 31 12.40 0.58 -12.05
N HIS A 32 13.55 0.71 -12.71
CA HIS A 32 13.93 1.97 -13.36
C HIS A 32 13.07 2.25 -14.59
N LYS A 33 12.69 1.22 -15.36
CA LYS A 33 11.78 1.39 -16.50
C LYS A 33 10.39 1.79 -16.03
N LEU A 34 9.85 1.18 -14.98
CA LEU A 34 8.53 1.56 -14.42
C LEU A 34 8.52 2.99 -13.88
N CYS A 35 9.51 3.35 -13.07
CA CYS A 35 9.69 4.71 -12.56
C CYS A 35 9.76 5.74 -13.71
N ASN A 36 10.55 5.45 -14.75
CA ASN A 36 10.65 6.34 -15.92
C ASN A 36 9.36 6.37 -16.75
N ALA A 37 8.66 5.25 -16.88
CA ALA A 37 7.40 5.15 -17.62
C ALA A 37 6.30 5.99 -16.97
N ILE A 38 6.11 5.85 -15.65
CA ILE A 38 5.15 6.65 -14.88
C ILE A 38 5.47 8.14 -15.05
N ARG A 39 6.74 8.54 -14.90
CA ARG A 39 7.14 9.94 -15.08
C ARG A 39 6.89 10.46 -16.50
N THR A 40 7.25 9.68 -17.53
CA THR A 40 7.01 10.08 -18.92
C THR A 40 5.52 10.30 -19.17
N ILE A 41 4.65 9.45 -18.61
CA ILE A 41 3.20 9.61 -18.74
C ILE A 41 2.70 10.82 -17.93
N ASP A 42 3.11 10.96 -16.67
CA ASP A 42 2.70 12.07 -15.80
C ASP A 42 3.08 13.43 -16.41
N MET A 43 4.29 13.55 -16.99
CA MET A 43 4.70 14.73 -17.74
C MET A 43 3.83 14.98 -18.98
N ALA A 44 3.55 13.93 -19.76
CA ALA A 44 2.74 14.05 -20.97
C ALA A 44 1.27 14.40 -20.69
N LEU A 45 0.72 13.94 -19.56
CA LEU A 45 -0.62 14.28 -19.09
C LEU A 45 -0.70 15.71 -18.54
N ALA A 46 0.37 16.21 -17.89
CA ALA A 46 0.41 17.55 -17.31
C ALA A 46 0.58 18.66 -18.36
N GLU A 47 1.24 18.39 -19.49
CA GLU A 47 1.45 19.37 -20.56
C GLU A 47 0.21 19.62 -21.44
N ASP A 48 -0.94 19.02 -21.11
CA ASP A 48 -2.27 19.22 -21.75
C ASP A 48 -2.21 19.26 -23.29
N GLY A 49 -1.40 18.37 -23.86
CA GLY A 49 -0.97 18.46 -25.24
C GLY A 49 -1.90 17.69 -26.19
N PRO A 50 -2.46 18.31 -27.25
CA PRO A 50 -2.98 17.61 -28.44
C PRO A 50 -1.91 16.74 -29.18
N ALA A 51 -0.74 16.57 -28.57
CA ALA A 51 0.42 15.79 -29.00
C ALA A 51 0.65 14.52 -28.16
N LEU A 52 -0.24 14.14 -27.23
CA LEU A 52 -0.31 12.74 -26.76
C LEU A 52 -0.40 11.85 -28.00
N CYS A 53 0.53 10.88 -28.14
CA CYS A 53 0.70 10.08 -29.34
C CYS A 53 -0.66 9.70 -29.93
N ARG A 54 -0.93 10.03 -31.21
CA ARG A 54 -2.27 9.99 -31.89
C ARG A 54 -3.05 8.66 -31.76
N ARG A 55 -2.44 7.63 -31.18
CA ARG A 55 -2.93 6.26 -31.06
C ARG A 55 -3.76 6.02 -29.79
N LEU A 56 -3.57 6.80 -28.71
CA LEU A 56 -4.24 6.59 -27.43
C LEU A 56 -4.85 7.89 -26.89
N SER A 57 -6.05 7.78 -26.30
CA SER A 57 -6.70 8.89 -25.60
C SER A 57 -6.03 9.17 -24.25
N THR A 58 -6.27 10.35 -23.68
CA THR A 58 -5.82 10.70 -22.31
C THR A 58 -6.24 9.65 -21.29
N LYS A 59 -7.48 9.13 -21.38
CA LYS A 59 -7.96 8.04 -20.52
C LYS A 59 -7.16 6.74 -20.70
N GLY A 60 -6.76 6.43 -21.93
CA GLY A 60 -5.89 5.29 -22.22
C GLY A 60 -4.53 5.43 -21.54
N TRP A 61 -3.92 6.62 -21.61
CA TRP A 61 -2.65 6.90 -20.94
C TRP A 61 -2.76 6.88 -19.42
N SER A 62 -3.85 7.40 -18.83
CA SER A 62 -4.11 7.26 -17.40
C SER A 62 -4.17 5.80 -16.98
N ARG A 63 -4.84 4.94 -17.75
CA ARG A 63 -4.90 3.51 -17.46
C ARG A 63 -3.53 2.82 -17.52
N ILE A 64 -2.72 3.15 -18.53
CA ILE A 64 -1.35 2.61 -18.62
C ILE A 64 -0.51 3.05 -17.42
N ARG A 65 -0.65 4.32 -17.01
CA ARG A 65 0.03 4.86 -15.84
C ARG A 65 -0.37 4.14 -14.56
N ASP A 66 -1.66 3.92 -14.36
CA ASP A 66 -2.21 3.21 -13.20
C ASP A 66 -1.73 1.75 -13.18
N ASP A 67 -1.77 1.05 -14.32
CA ASP A 67 -1.19 -0.31 -14.45
C ASP A 67 0.32 -0.32 -14.12
N CYS A 68 1.09 0.66 -14.61
CA CYS A 68 2.51 0.78 -14.29
C CYS A 68 2.74 1.03 -12.79
N PHE A 69 1.87 1.81 -12.15
CA PHE A 69 1.91 2.03 -10.71
C PHE A 69 1.61 0.73 -9.95
N ASP A 70 0.60 -0.04 -10.35
CA ASP A 70 0.29 -1.35 -9.77
C ASP A 70 1.48 -2.31 -9.86
N TYR A 71 2.16 -2.36 -11.02
CA TYR A 71 3.39 -3.15 -11.17
C TYR A 71 4.51 -2.66 -10.25
N LEU A 72 4.70 -1.35 -10.12
CA LEU A 72 5.74 -0.76 -9.27
C LEU A 72 5.54 -1.18 -7.80
N ILE A 73 4.34 -0.96 -7.27
CA ILE A 73 4.05 -1.14 -5.84
C ILE A 73 3.93 -2.63 -5.45
N SER A 74 3.57 -3.50 -6.40
CA SER A 74 3.45 -4.94 -6.15
C SER A 74 4.73 -5.73 -6.41
N SER A 75 5.67 -5.22 -7.23
CA SER A 75 6.84 -5.98 -7.68
C SER A 75 8.14 -5.64 -6.95
N PHE A 76 8.18 -4.53 -6.21
CA PHE A 76 9.40 -4.06 -5.53
C PHE A 76 9.14 -3.76 -4.06
N PRO A 77 10.17 -3.94 -3.19
CA PRO A 77 10.07 -3.51 -1.82
C PRO A 77 10.03 -1.99 -1.71
N GLY A 78 9.22 -1.49 -0.79
CA GLY A 78 9.07 -0.05 -0.57
C GLY A 78 8.29 0.30 0.68
N HIS A 79 8.45 1.54 1.09
CA HIS A 79 7.66 2.15 2.14
C HIS A 79 6.40 2.79 1.54
N PHE A 80 5.26 2.70 2.22
CA PHE A 80 4.02 3.33 1.77
C PHE A 80 3.34 4.14 2.86
N ILE A 81 2.68 5.21 2.43
CA ILE A 81 1.93 6.13 3.27
C ILE A 81 0.53 6.27 2.69
N VAL A 82 -0.49 6.32 3.55
CA VAL A 82 -1.89 6.44 3.16
C VAL A 82 -2.44 7.76 3.68
N TYR A 83 -3.17 8.49 2.83
CA TYR A 83 -3.83 9.75 3.15
C TYR A 83 -5.34 9.61 2.95
N ASP A 84 -6.13 10.21 3.84
CA ASP A 84 -7.60 10.21 3.74
C ASP A 84 -8.07 11.36 2.82
N GLY A 85 -8.78 11.03 1.74
CA GLY A 85 -9.32 12.00 0.78
C GLY A 85 -8.29 13.05 0.32
N ASN A 86 -8.57 14.33 0.62
CA ASN A 86 -7.72 15.48 0.31
C ASN A 86 -6.84 15.91 1.51
N SER A 87 -6.73 15.08 2.54
CA SER A 87 -5.89 15.38 3.69
C SER A 87 -4.41 15.37 3.30
N THR A 88 -3.66 16.33 3.83
CA THR A 88 -2.20 16.36 3.75
C THR A 88 -1.55 15.60 4.91
N THR A 89 -2.34 15.16 5.90
CA THR A 89 -1.85 14.37 7.02
C THR A 89 -1.98 12.88 6.75
N PRO A 90 -0.89 12.10 6.94
CA PRO A 90 -0.95 10.66 6.76
C PRO A 90 -1.77 10.02 7.88
N ILE A 91 -2.47 8.94 7.53
CA ILE A 91 -3.18 8.11 8.49
C ILE A 91 -2.17 7.19 9.18
N GLU A 92 -2.30 7.07 10.50
CA GLU A 92 -1.46 6.18 11.30
C GLU A 92 -1.74 4.71 10.96
N ALA A 93 -0.68 3.92 10.76
CA ALA A 93 -0.81 2.49 10.50
C ALA A 93 -1.56 1.78 11.64
N GLY A 94 -2.41 0.82 11.29
CA GLY A 94 -3.30 0.13 12.23
C GLY A 94 -4.59 0.90 12.58
N SER A 95 -4.81 2.06 11.96
CA SER A 95 -6.09 2.77 11.97
C SER A 95 -7.05 2.23 10.90
N GLU A 96 -8.29 2.72 10.91
CA GLU A 96 -9.28 2.37 9.88
C GLU A 96 -8.79 2.79 8.48
N TRP A 97 -8.93 1.89 7.51
CA TRP A 97 -8.55 2.18 6.13
C TRP A 97 -9.56 3.15 5.48
N PRO A 98 -9.10 4.22 4.81
CA PRO A 98 -10.00 5.23 4.27
C PRO A 98 -10.79 4.73 3.06
N LYS A 99 -12.03 5.22 2.90
CA LYS A 99 -12.88 4.87 1.74
C LYS A 99 -12.38 5.50 0.44
N THR A 100 -11.87 6.73 0.53
CA THR A 100 -11.26 7.48 -0.56
C THR A 100 -9.95 8.07 -0.07
N GLY A 101 -8.98 8.25 -0.95
CA GLY A 101 -7.68 8.76 -0.53
C GLY A 101 -6.59 8.52 -1.53
N MET A 102 -5.36 8.65 -1.05
CA MET A 102 -4.15 8.51 -1.84
C MET A 102 -3.19 7.56 -1.16
N LEU A 103 -2.55 6.71 -1.94
CA LEU A 103 -1.39 5.93 -1.53
C LEU A 103 -0.14 6.56 -2.15
N GLU A 104 0.84 6.80 -1.31
CA GLU A 104 2.17 7.27 -1.67
C GLU A 104 3.17 6.14 -1.42
N PHE A 105 4.02 5.85 -2.40
CA PHE A 105 4.95 4.73 -2.38
C PHE A 105 6.38 5.16 -2.65
N TYR A 106 7.30 4.66 -1.81
CA TYR A 106 8.72 4.97 -1.81
C TYR A 106 9.53 3.69 -2.05
N PRO A 107 9.99 3.42 -3.29
CA PRO A 107 10.78 2.23 -3.58
C PRO A 107 12.16 2.29 -2.90
N GLU A 108 12.56 1.25 -2.16
CA GLU A 108 13.80 1.27 -1.34
C GLU A 108 15.10 1.49 -2.15
N SER A 109 15.12 1.07 -3.42
CA SER A 109 16.32 1.08 -4.26
C SER A 109 16.49 2.37 -5.09
N VAL A 110 15.57 3.33 -4.98
CA VAL A 110 15.63 4.61 -5.71
C VAL A 110 16.21 5.68 -4.76
N LYS A 111 17.37 6.24 -5.12
CA LYS A 111 18.08 7.26 -4.31
C LYS A 111 18.10 8.63 -5.01
N ARG A 112 16.96 9.28 -5.29
CA ARG A 112 16.92 10.62 -5.95
C ARG A 112 15.57 11.33 -5.78
N ARG A 113 15.63 12.63 -5.47
CA ARG A 113 14.71 13.82 -5.65
C ARG A 113 13.19 13.67 -5.78
N GLU A 114 12.67 12.56 -6.30
CA GLU A 114 11.26 12.21 -6.50
C GLU A 114 11.04 10.84 -5.84
N ASP A 115 11.33 10.77 -4.54
CA ASP A 115 11.36 9.50 -3.79
C ASP A 115 9.97 8.86 -3.63
N ALA A 116 8.90 9.54 -4.10
CA ALA A 116 7.52 9.18 -3.90
C ALA A 116 6.74 9.07 -5.22
N TYR A 117 5.99 7.99 -5.37
CA TYR A 117 4.99 7.80 -6.42
C TYR A 117 3.61 7.75 -5.80
N GLN A 118 2.64 8.45 -6.38
CA GLN A 118 1.32 8.61 -5.78
C GLN A 118 0.21 8.12 -6.71
N ALA A 119 -0.82 7.49 -6.17
CA ALA A 119 -2.05 7.21 -6.88
C ALA A 119 -3.26 7.29 -5.95
N GLN A 120 -4.41 7.65 -6.51
CA GLN A 120 -5.68 7.57 -5.79
C GLN A 120 -6.04 6.11 -5.53
N LEU A 121 -6.56 5.81 -4.34
CA LEU A 121 -6.89 4.44 -3.94
C LEU A 121 -7.89 3.76 -4.88
N GLU A 122 -8.80 4.53 -5.49
CA GLU A 122 -9.78 4.03 -6.45
C GLU A 122 -9.20 3.60 -7.81
N ARG A 123 -7.98 4.05 -8.13
CA ARG A 123 -7.29 3.76 -9.40
C ARG A 123 -6.36 2.57 -9.32
N ILE A 124 -5.98 2.18 -8.11
CA ILE A 124 -5.10 1.04 -7.85
C ILE A 124 -5.92 -0.25 -8.00
N HIS A 125 -5.31 -1.29 -8.57
CA HIS A 125 -6.00 -2.57 -8.72
C HIS A 125 -6.49 -3.12 -7.37
N LYS A 126 -7.73 -3.61 -7.33
CA LYS A 126 -8.40 -4.05 -6.10
C LYS A 126 -7.58 -5.07 -5.29
N ASP A 127 -6.98 -6.06 -5.97
CA ASP A 127 -6.14 -7.07 -5.31
C ASP A 127 -4.90 -6.48 -4.64
N VAL A 128 -4.32 -5.45 -5.24
CA VAL A 128 -3.17 -4.75 -4.68
C VAL A 128 -3.61 -3.95 -3.46
N ILE A 129 -4.73 -3.22 -3.56
CA ILE A 129 -5.33 -2.51 -2.43
C ILE A 129 -5.62 -3.44 -1.26
N VAL A 130 -6.19 -4.63 -1.49
CA VAL A 130 -6.47 -5.59 -0.42
C VAL A 130 -5.18 -5.94 0.33
N ARG A 131 -4.07 -6.17 -0.36
CA ARG A 131 -2.79 -6.47 0.29
C ARG A 131 -2.22 -5.29 1.07
N TYR A 132 -2.35 -4.08 0.54
CA TYR A 132 -1.97 -2.86 1.28
C TYR A 132 -2.84 -2.65 2.53
N ARG A 133 -4.14 -2.92 2.44
CA ARG A 133 -5.07 -2.90 3.60
C ARG A 133 -4.61 -3.86 4.68
N TRP A 134 -4.26 -5.09 4.33
CA TRP A 134 -3.72 -6.08 5.27
C TRP A 134 -2.43 -5.60 5.94
N CYS A 135 -1.44 -5.15 5.16
CA CYS A 135 -0.19 -4.62 5.73
C CYS A 135 -0.46 -3.44 6.68
N PHE A 136 -1.36 -2.54 6.27
CA PHE A 136 -1.71 -1.35 7.06
C PHE A 136 -2.43 -1.72 8.35
N ALA A 137 -3.36 -2.67 8.34
CA ALA A 137 -4.05 -3.14 9.55
C ALA A 137 -3.09 -3.85 10.53
N GLU A 138 -2.05 -4.51 10.02
CA GLU A 138 -0.96 -5.08 10.83
C GLU A 138 -0.01 -4.01 11.42
N GLY A 139 -0.22 -2.73 11.13
CA GLY A 139 0.67 -1.64 11.54
C GLY A 139 1.96 -1.57 10.71
N ARG A 140 2.05 -2.29 9.59
CA ARG A 140 3.19 -2.25 8.67
C ARG A 140 3.01 -1.19 7.60
N GLN A 141 4.07 -0.43 7.37
CA GLN A 141 4.17 0.53 6.26
C GLN A 141 5.27 0.17 5.27
N ASN A 142 5.87 -1.01 5.40
CA ASN A 142 6.85 -1.52 4.45
C ASN A 142 6.26 -2.77 3.81
N THR A 143 6.33 -2.84 2.49
CA THR A 143 5.89 -3.99 1.72
C THR A 143 7.05 -4.64 0.99
N THR A 144 6.89 -5.92 0.71
CA THR A 144 7.81 -6.73 -0.07
C THR A 144 7.07 -7.35 -1.24
N PRO A 145 7.76 -7.78 -2.31
CA PRO A 145 7.11 -8.49 -3.40
C PRO A 145 6.35 -9.73 -2.92
N GLN A 146 6.78 -10.39 -1.85
CA GLN A 146 6.13 -11.60 -1.32
C GLN A 146 4.71 -11.33 -0.82
N ASP A 147 4.42 -10.13 -0.31
CA ASP A 147 3.08 -9.73 0.13
C ASP A 147 2.05 -9.76 -1.03
N PHE A 148 2.53 -9.69 -2.28
CA PHE A 148 1.71 -9.65 -3.51
C PHE A 148 1.87 -10.90 -4.40
N ALA A 149 2.49 -11.98 -3.91
CA ALA A 149 2.74 -13.17 -4.73
C ALA A 149 1.47 -13.73 -5.39
N ALA A 150 0.37 -13.82 -4.63
CA ALA A 150 -0.93 -14.28 -5.15
C ALA A 150 -1.53 -13.36 -6.23
N PHE A 151 -1.30 -12.04 -6.12
CA PHE A 151 -1.75 -11.08 -7.13
C PHE A 151 -0.97 -11.24 -8.44
N ARG A 152 0.36 -11.41 -8.35
CA ARG A 152 1.19 -11.62 -9.55
C ARG A 152 0.85 -12.92 -10.26
N GLU A 153 0.65 -14.01 -9.52
CA GLU A 153 0.18 -15.27 -10.09
C GLU A 153 -1.19 -15.14 -10.77
N GLY A 154 -2.05 -14.24 -10.28
CA GLY A 154 -3.35 -13.92 -10.86
C GLY A 154 -3.31 -12.94 -12.05
N LEU A 155 -2.26 -12.12 -12.19
CA LEU A 155 -2.00 -11.28 -13.36
C LEU A 155 -1.45 -12.09 -14.54
N ASP A 156 -0.60 -13.08 -14.24
CA ASP A 156 0.04 -13.95 -15.24
C ASP A 156 -0.93 -15.01 -15.82
N ARG A 157 -2.02 -15.29 -15.10
CA ARG A 157 -3.10 -16.16 -15.56
C ARG A 157 -4.23 -15.25 -16.02
N HIS A 158 -4.70 -15.40 -17.25
CA HIS A 158 -5.97 -14.80 -17.70
C HIS A 158 -7.12 -15.36 -16.83
N ASN A 159 -7.31 -14.82 -15.62
CA ASN A 159 -8.37 -15.24 -14.72
C ASN A 159 -9.65 -14.49 -15.09
N ASP A 160 -10.23 -14.90 -16.22
CA ASP A 160 -11.67 -14.90 -16.37
C ASP A 160 -12.19 -16.02 -15.45
N GLY A 161 -12.74 -15.68 -14.29
CA GLY A 161 -13.29 -16.69 -13.40
C GLY A 161 -13.93 -16.11 -12.14
N GLU A 162 -15.22 -16.40 -11.96
CA GLU A 162 -16.01 -16.13 -10.75
C GLU A 162 -15.30 -16.56 -9.45
N GLU A 163 -14.39 -17.54 -9.53
CA GLU A 163 -13.55 -17.99 -8.42
C GLU A 163 -12.57 -16.92 -7.90
N ALA A 164 -11.96 -16.14 -8.80
CA ALA A 164 -11.06 -15.05 -8.42
C ALA A 164 -11.83 -13.88 -7.78
N GLU A 165 -13.06 -13.61 -8.24
CA GLU A 165 -13.94 -12.63 -7.59
C GLU A 165 -14.46 -13.12 -6.24
N SER A 166 -14.78 -14.40 -6.12
CA SER A 166 -15.21 -15.02 -4.86
C SER A 166 -14.09 -15.02 -3.80
N ALA A 167 -12.85 -15.33 -4.20
CA ALA A 167 -11.69 -15.27 -3.30
C ALA A 167 -11.39 -13.83 -2.83
N ARG A 168 -11.55 -12.85 -3.72
CA ARG A 168 -11.44 -11.42 -3.39
C ARG A 168 -12.48 -11.00 -2.36
N HIS A 169 -13.74 -11.31 -2.63
CA HIS A 169 -14.85 -11.00 -1.73
C HIS A 169 -14.65 -11.63 -0.35
N LEU A 170 -14.17 -12.88 -0.31
CA LEU A 170 -13.83 -13.54 0.95
C LEU A 170 -12.68 -12.83 1.69
N MET A 171 -11.64 -12.37 0.98
CA MET A 171 -10.55 -11.61 1.62
C MET A 171 -10.99 -10.25 2.14
N GLU A 172 -11.89 -9.56 1.42
CA GLU A 172 -12.48 -8.30 1.87
C GLU A 172 -13.33 -8.53 3.13
N GLN A 173 -14.18 -9.55 3.15
CA GLN A 173 -14.96 -9.93 4.33
C GLN A 173 -14.09 -10.32 5.52
N LEU A 174 -13.02 -11.08 5.30
CA LEU A 174 -12.06 -11.43 6.35
C LEU A 174 -11.34 -10.20 6.88
N TYR A 175 -10.98 -9.26 6.02
CA TYR A 175 -10.40 -7.99 6.43
C TYR A 175 -11.38 -7.18 7.29
N GLU A 176 -12.64 -7.04 6.86
CA GLU A 176 -13.68 -6.33 7.62
C GLU A 176 -13.90 -6.97 8.99
N ALA A 177 -14.01 -8.30 9.04
CA ALA A 177 -14.13 -9.06 10.28
C ALA A 177 -12.90 -8.86 11.20
N CYS A 178 -11.69 -8.90 10.64
CA CYS A 178 -10.46 -8.64 11.39
C CYS A 178 -10.37 -7.19 11.89
N ALA A 179 -10.80 -6.22 11.09
CA ALA A 179 -10.82 -4.81 11.49
C ALA A 179 -11.83 -4.57 12.62
N GLU A 180 -13.02 -5.17 12.54
CA GLU A 180 -14.03 -5.12 13.61
C GLU A 180 -13.52 -5.79 14.89
N GLU A 181 -12.93 -6.98 14.78
CA GLU A 181 -12.33 -7.68 15.92
C GLU A 181 -11.15 -6.91 16.51
N ALA A 182 -10.30 -6.28 15.69
CA ALA A 182 -9.23 -5.42 16.18
C ALA A 182 -9.76 -4.21 16.97
N VAL A 183 -10.85 -3.59 16.53
CA VAL A 183 -11.53 -2.50 17.28
C VAL A 183 -12.11 -3.03 18.59
N LYS A 184 -12.73 -4.20 18.59
CA LYS A 184 -13.25 -4.84 19.82
C LYS A 184 -12.12 -5.18 20.78
N LEU A 185 -11.05 -5.77 20.30
CA LEU A 185 -9.86 -6.12 21.08
C LEU A 185 -9.19 -4.87 21.67
N LYS A 186 -9.07 -3.78 20.91
CA LYS A 186 -8.60 -2.48 21.45
C LYS A 186 -9.50 -1.96 22.56
N LYS A 187 -10.83 -2.05 22.42
CA LYS A 187 -11.79 -1.65 23.47
C LYS A 187 -11.70 -2.54 24.72
N ILE A 188 -11.54 -3.86 24.54
CA ILE A 188 -11.41 -4.83 25.63
C ILE A 188 -10.08 -4.62 26.36
N ALA A 189 -8.97 -4.53 25.62
CA ALA A 189 -7.66 -4.20 26.16
C ALA A 189 -7.70 -2.88 26.92
N HIS A 190 -8.41 -1.86 26.42
CA HIS A 190 -8.53 -0.58 27.12
C HIS A 190 -9.30 -0.67 28.43
N ARG A 191 -10.40 -1.43 28.47
CA ARG A 191 -11.14 -1.68 29.72
C ARG A 191 -10.29 -2.45 30.72
N GLN A 192 -9.59 -3.49 30.27
CA GLN A 192 -8.71 -4.29 31.11
C GLN A 192 -7.54 -3.47 31.65
N TRP A 193 -6.96 -2.58 30.83
CA TRP A 193 -5.91 -1.68 31.29
C TRP A 193 -6.41 -0.78 32.42
N TRP A 194 -7.59 -0.18 32.30
CA TRP A 194 -8.17 0.65 33.37
C TRP A 194 -8.50 -0.15 34.63
N GLN A 195 -8.93 -1.41 34.48
CA GLN A 195 -9.14 -2.31 35.62
C GLN A 195 -7.81 -2.62 36.33
N LEU A 196 -6.77 -2.99 35.59
CA LEU A 196 -5.43 -3.26 36.14
C LEU A 196 -4.82 -2.02 36.79
N GLN A 197 -5.06 -0.82 36.25
CA GLN A 197 -4.63 0.44 36.86
C GLN A 197 -5.30 0.65 38.21
N TYR A 198 -6.61 0.43 38.30
CA TYR A 198 -7.36 0.53 39.56
C TYR A 198 -6.89 -0.50 40.59
N GLU A 199 -6.63 -1.75 40.15
CA GLU A 199 -6.07 -2.81 40.99
C GLU A 199 -4.65 -2.48 41.45
N ALA A 200 -3.80 -1.91 40.58
CA ALA A 200 -2.45 -1.49 40.92
C ALA A 200 -2.43 -0.33 41.92
N ASP A 201 -3.39 0.59 41.85
CA ASP A 201 -3.51 1.73 42.76
C ASP A 201 -4.04 1.33 44.15
N SER A 202 -4.88 0.29 44.21
CA SER A 202 -5.38 -0.29 45.46
C SER A 202 -4.47 -1.37 46.07
N CYS A 203 -3.48 -1.88 45.32
CA CYS A 203 -2.55 -2.90 45.79
C CYS A 203 -1.41 -2.34 46.65
N ALA A 204 -1.28 -2.84 47.88
CA ALA A 204 -0.19 -2.50 48.81
C ALA A 204 1.10 -3.29 48.57
N ASP A 205 1.04 -4.47 47.92
CA ASP A 205 2.21 -5.29 47.62
C ASP A 205 2.94 -4.77 46.37
N ARG A 206 4.18 -4.34 46.56
CA ARG A 206 5.05 -3.80 45.51
C ARG A 206 5.38 -4.83 44.43
N ARG A 207 5.48 -6.13 44.75
CA ARG A 207 5.74 -7.17 43.74
C ARG A 207 4.54 -7.39 42.84
N HIS A 208 3.36 -7.49 43.44
CA HIS A 208 2.11 -7.64 42.71
C HIS A 208 1.81 -6.41 41.85
N LYS A 209 2.02 -5.21 42.39
CA LYS A 209 1.91 -3.94 41.63
C LYS A 209 2.84 -3.88 40.41
N ASN A 210 4.06 -4.38 40.52
CA ASN A 210 4.98 -4.45 39.38
C ASN A 210 4.53 -5.45 38.30
N LEU A 211 3.91 -6.57 38.70
CA LEU A 211 3.35 -7.55 37.78
C LEU A 211 2.16 -6.97 37.00
N LEU A 212 1.24 -6.28 37.70
CA LEU A 212 0.11 -5.59 37.09
C LEU A 212 0.59 -4.51 36.09
N LYS A 213 1.63 -3.75 36.44
CA LYS A 213 2.26 -2.79 35.52
C LYS A 213 2.85 -3.45 34.27
N GLN A 214 3.48 -4.61 34.39
CA GLN A 214 3.98 -5.35 33.22
C GLN A 214 2.84 -5.82 32.31
N GLN A 215 1.72 -6.27 32.88
CA GLN A 215 0.53 -6.65 32.12
C GLN A 215 -0.10 -5.43 31.42
N MET A 216 -0.14 -4.28 32.09
CA MET A 216 -0.56 -3.02 31.48
C MET A 216 0.32 -2.62 30.30
N THR A 217 1.65 -2.71 30.43
CA THR A 217 2.58 -2.42 29.32
C THR A 217 2.38 -3.38 28.14
N HIS A 218 2.00 -4.63 28.42
CA HIS A 218 1.68 -5.59 27.35
C HIS A 218 0.37 -5.24 26.63
N LEU A 219 -0.66 -4.83 27.37
CA LEU A 219 -1.90 -4.30 26.79
C LEU A 219 -1.63 -2.99 26.02
N GLU A 220 -0.66 -2.20 26.48
CA GLU A 220 -0.27 -0.96 25.81
C GLU A 220 0.37 -1.18 24.43
N LEU A 221 1.00 -2.33 24.22
CA LEU A 221 1.53 -2.71 22.92
C LEU A 221 0.43 -3.07 21.91
N LEU A 222 -0.76 -3.49 22.39
CA LEU A 222 -1.88 -3.91 21.53
C LEU A 222 -2.70 -2.73 20.97
N TRP A 223 -2.69 -1.57 21.64
CA TRP A 223 -3.48 -0.40 21.23
C TRP A 223 -2.66 0.73 20.57
N GLY A 224 -1.32 0.61 20.50
CA GLY A 224 -0.40 1.66 20.03
C GLY A 224 -0.03 2.70 21.09
N LYS A 225 1.08 3.43 20.93
CA LYS A 225 1.45 4.51 21.87
C LYS A 225 0.38 5.59 21.82
N SER A 226 -0.28 5.86 22.96
CA SER A 226 -1.15 7.02 23.10
C SER A 226 -0.36 8.29 22.76
N THR A 227 -0.75 8.98 21.70
CA THR A 227 -0.21 10.28 21.28
C THR A 227 -0.76 11.44 22.13
N ALA A 228 -1.12 11.18 23.39
CA ALA A 228 -1.41 12.22 24.36
C ALA A 228 -0.12 12.60 25.10
N GLN A 229 0.69 13.46 24.47
CA GLN A 229 1.60 14.39 25.14
C GLN A 229 1.40 15.79 24.58
#